data_AF-A0A0C2GY55-F1
#
_entry.id   AF-A0A0C2GY55-F1
#
_cell.length_a   1.000
_cell.length_b   1.000
_cell.length_c   1.000
_cell.angle_alpha   90.00
_cell.angle_beta   90.00
_cell.angle_gamma   90.00
#
_symmetry.space_group_name_H-M   'P 1'
#
loop_
_entity.id
_entity.type
_entity.pdbx_description
1 polymer ?
#
loop_
_entity_poly.entity_id
_entity_poly.type
_entity_poly.pdbx_seq_one_letter_code
_entity_poly.pdbx_strand_id
1 'polypeptide(L)'
;MARMPMVEIYRCVYNRMHESLKLFDSICNNKWFTDTSIILFLNKKDLFEEKIKKSPLTICFPEYSGRQDYHEASAYIQAQFEAKNKSANKSVSYVFLLLLQL
;
A
#
# COMPACT_ATOMS: atom_id res chain seq x y z
N MET A 1 -6.84 -32.63 -2.16
CA MET A 1 -7.21 -31.36 -2.80
C MET A 1 -7.63 -30.38 -1.71
N ALA A 2 -6.71 -29.55 -1.22
CA ALA A 2 -6.96 -28.62 -0.12
C ALA A 2 -7.66 -27.36 -0.65
N ARG A 3 -8.97 -27.27 -0.44
CA ARG A 3 -9.75 -26.05 -0.68
C ARG A 3 -9.51 -25.11 0.51
N MET A 4 -8.44 -24.33 0.48
CA MET A 4 -8.22 -23.29 1.49
C MET A 4 -9.40 -22.29 1.44
N PRO A 5 -10.05 -21.98 2.57
CA PRO A 5 -11.26 -21.18 2.57
C PRO A 5 -10.92 -19.72 2.25
N MET A 6 -11.56 -19.18 1.20
CA MET A 6 -11.43 -17.79 0.72
C MET A 6 -11.56 -16.71 1.82
N VAL A 7 -12.12 -17.08 2.97
CA VAL A 7 -12.39 -16.20 4.12
C VAL A 7 -11.11 -15.79 4.86
N GLU A 8 -10.08 -16.64 4.94
CA GLU A 8 -8.81 -16.28 5.62
C GLU A 8 -7.92 -15.36 4.77
N ILE A 9 -7.94 -15.52 3.45
CA ILE A 9 -7.15 -14.68 2.53
C ILE A 9 -7.67 -13.24 2.54
N TYR A 10 -8.99 -13.05 2.50
CA TYR A 10 -9.63 -11.72 2.51
C TYR A 10 -9.26 -10.92 3.77
N ARG A 11 -9.31 -11.57 4.94
CA ARG A 11 -9.06 -10.93 6.23
C ARG A 11 -7.61 -10.48 6.38
N CYS A 12 -6.66 -11.24 5.82
CA CYS A 12 -5.24 -10.94 5.93
C CYS A 12 -4.80 -9.74 5.07
N VAL A 13 -5.37 -9.57 3.87
CA VAL A 13 -4.98 -8.46 2.96
C VAL A 13 -5.62 -7.13 3.38
N TYR A 14 -6.92 -7.16 3.71
CA TYR A 14 -7.64 -5.98 4.20
C TYR A 14 -6.95 -5.42 5.46
N ASN A 15 -6.60 -6.30 6.40
CA ASN A 15 -6.02 -5.91 7.68
C ASN A 15 -4.61 -5.30 7.52
N ARG A 16 -3.69 -5.97 6.81
CA ARG A 16 -2.29 -5.49 6.69
C ARG A 16 -2.13 -4.19 5.92
N MET A 17 -2.91 -3.97 4.86
CA MET A 17 -2.82 -2.73 4.06
C MET A 17 -3.32 -1.53 4.88
N HIS A 18 -4.44 -1.69 5.59
CA HIS A 18 -4.96 -0.65 6.47
C HIS A 18 -4.06 -0.38 7.68
N GLU A 19 -3.43 -1.41 8.25
CA GLU A 19 -2.42 -1.23 9.30
C GLU A 19 -1.22 -0.43 8.79
N SER A 20 -0.74 -0.74 7.58
CA SER A 20 0.37 -0.01 6.97
C SER A 20 0.03 1.46 6.72
N LEU A 21 -1.20 1.77 6.26
CA LEU A 21 -1.69 3.14 6.12
C LEU A 21 -1.79 3.88 7.46
N LYS A 22 -2.27 3.21 8.52
CA LYS A 22 -2.34 3.79 9.87
C LYS A 22 -0.96 4.07 10.46
N LEU A 23 -0.02 3.15 10.24
CA LEU A 23 1.36 3.32 10.68
C LEU A 23 2.02 4.49 9.94
N PHE A 24 1.83 4.57 8.62
CA PHE A 24 2.33 5.68 7.83
C PHE A 24 1.73 7.02 8.27
N ASP A 25 0.41 7.11 8.50
CA ASP A 25 -0.24 8.32 9.03
C ASP A 25 0.38 8.75 10.37
N SER A 26 0.70 7.79 11.24
CA SER A 26 1.32 8.05 12.54
C SER A 26 2.77 8.51 12.44
N ILE A 27 3.55 7.99 11.48
CA ILE A 27 4.95 8.40 11.27
C ILE A 27 4.99 9.75 10.54
N CYS A 28 4.26 9.87 9.44
CA CYS A 28 4.29 11.03 8.55
C CYS A 28 3.77 12.29 9.23
N ASN A 29 2.82 12.18 10.16
CA ASN A 29 2.26 13.33 10.88
C ASN A 29 2.85 13.52 12.29
N ASN A 30 3.89 12.77 12.66
CA ASN A 30 4.56 12.97 13.93
C ASN A 30 5.46 14.20 13.87
N LYS A 31 5.38 15.03 14.92
CA LYS A 31 6.13 16.29 15.06
C LYS A 31 7.65 16.09 14.99
N TRP A 32 8.16 14.95 15.45
CA TRP A 32 9.60 14.64 15.39
C TRP A 32 10.10 14.35 13.97
N PHE A 33 9.20 14.07 13.03
CA PHE A 33 9.53 13.79 11.62
C PHE A 33 9.03 14.91 10.70
N THR A 34 8.79 16.13 11.19
CA THR A 34 8.22 17.24 10.39
C THR A 34 9.13 17.68 9.24
N ASP A 35 10.44 17.77 9.49
CA ASP A 35 11.46 18.18 8.50
C ASP A 35 12.25 16.99 7.93
N THR A 36 11.79 15.77 8.21
CA THR A 36 12.45 14.55 7.74
C THR A 36 11.79 14.04 6.47
N SER A 37 12.58 13.80 5.43
CA SER A 37 12.10 13.11 4.23
C SER A 37 11.80 11.65 4.55
N ILE A 38 10.63 11.18 4.14
CA ILE A 38 10.22 9.79 4.33
C ILE A 38 10.31 9.08 2.98
N ILE A 39 10.98 7.92 3.00
CA ILE A 39 11.06 7.03 1.85
C ILE A 39 10.14 5.83 2.13
N LEU A 40 9.11 5.66 1.30
CA LEU A 40 8.19 4.53 1.39
C LEU A 40 8.57 3.47 0.36
N PHE A 41 8.87 2.26 0.84
CA PHE A 41 9.13 1.09 0.00
C PHE A 41 7.87 0.23 -0.13
N LEU A 42 7.34 0.12 -1.35
CA LEU A 42 6.29 -0.83 -1.68
C LEU A 42 6.90 -2.17 -2.11
N ASN A 43 7.19 -3.00 -1.12
CA ASN A 43 7.82 -4.31 -1.34
C ASN A 43 6.85 -5.33 -1.96
N LYS A 44 7.41 -6.30 -2.69
CA LYS A 44 6.72 -7.43 -3.35
C LYS A 44 5.88 -7.05 -4.58
N LYS A 45 6.44 -6.24 -5.48
CA LYS A 45 5.84 -5.93 -6.79
C LYS A 45 5.35 -7.18 -7.52
N ASP A 46 6.18 -8.21 -7.62
CA ASP A 46 5.87 -9.44 -8.36
C ASP A 46 4.63 -10.14 -7.81
N LEU A 47 4.57 -10.26 -6.48
CA LEU A 47 3.41 -10.86 -5.79
C LEU A 47 2.15 -10.01 -5.96
N PHE A 48 2.28 -8.68 -5.96
CA PHE A 48 1.14 -7.79 -6.19
C PHE A 48 0.61 -7.93 -7.63
N GLU A 49 1.50 -8.03 -8.62
CA GLU A 49 1.16 -8.24 -10.02
C GLU A 49 0.40 -9.55 -10.28
N GLU A 50 0.78 -10.63 -9.59
CA GLU A 50 0.06 -11.90 -9.67
C GLU A 50 -1.26 -11.87 -8.91
N LYS A 51 -1.30 -11.18 -7.77
CA LYS A 51 -2.45 -11.17 -6.88
C LYS A 51 -3.56 -10.26 -7.38
N ILE A 52 -3.24 -9.11 -7.98
CA ILE A 52 -4.24 -8.22 -8.55
C ILE A 52 -5.06 -8.92 -9.63
N LYS A 53 -4.47 -9.84 -10.40
CA LYS A 53 -5.19 -10.66 -11.41
C LYS A 53 -6.22 -11.62 -10.80
N LYS A 54 -5.99 -12.09 -9.58
CA LYS A 54 -6.82 -13.10 -8.90
C LYS A 54 -7.78 -12.50 -7.87
N SER A 55 -7.46 -11.32 -7.34
CA SER A 55 -8.16 -10.70 -6.23
C SER A 55 -8.29 -9.20 -6.51
N PRO A 56 -9.50 -8.69 -6.75
CA PRO A 56 -9.69 -7.27 -7.07
C PRO A 56 -9.25 -6.37 -5.91
N LEU A 57 -8.74 -5.18 -6.22
CA LEU A 57 -8.34 -4.21 -5.21
C LEU A 57 -9.52 -3.71 -4.38
N THR A 58 -10.75 -3.79 -4.92
CA THR A 58 -12.01 -3.42 -4.25
C THR A 58 -12.26 -4.17 -2.95
N ILE A 59 -11.62 -5.32 -2.77
CA ILE A 59 -11.59 -6.08 -1.53
C ILE A 59 -11.04 -5.26 -0.37
N CYS A 60 -9.97 -4.52 -0.64
CA CYS A 60 -9.30 -3.67 0.33
C CYS A 60 -9.82 -2.24 0.26
N PHE A 61 -10.17 -1.76 -0.93
CA PHE A 61 -10.60 -0.40 -1.15
C PHE A 61 -11.91 -0.40 -1.93
N PRO A 62 -13.08 -0.52 -1.26
CA PRO A 62 -14.38 -0.61 -1.93
C PRO A 62 -14.65 0.52 -2.93
N GLU A 63 -14.10 1.70 -2.67
CA GLU A 63 -14.20 2.90 -3.51
C GLU A 63 -13.30 2.87 -4.77
N TYR A 64 -12.43 1.87 -4.90
CA TYR A 64 -11.56 1.73 -6.08
C TYR A 64 -12.38 1.38 -7.31
N SER A 65 -12.37 2.29 -8.29
CA SER A 65 -13.11 2.13 -9.56
C SER A 65 -12.19 1.95 -10.77
N GLY A 66 -10.87 1.90 -10.55
CA GLY A 66 -9.89 1.72 -11.62
C GLY A 66 -9.81 0.28 -12.14
N ARG A 67 -9.02 0.06 -13.19
CA ARG A 67 -8.79 -1.26 -13.77
C ARG A 67 -8.05 -2.18 -12.81
N GLN A 68 -8.27 -3.47 -12.96
CA GLN A 68 -7.59 -4.51 -12.18
C GLN A 68 -6.21 -4.84 -12.76
N ASP A 69 -5.42 -3.82 -13.08
CA ASP A 69 -4.04 -3.94 -13.53
C ASP A 69 -3.07 -3.33 -12.51
N TYR A 70 -1.82 -3.76 -12.58
CA TYR A 70 -0.79 -3.33 -11.65
C TYR A 70 -0.58 -1.82 -11.67
N HIS A 71 -0.60 -1.20 -12.85
CA HIS A 71 -0.25 0.20 -13.01
C HIS A 71 -1.31 1.10 -12.34
N GLU A 72 -2.58 0.87 -12.63
CA GLU A 72 -3.66 1.67 -12.05
C GLU A 72 -3.86 1.37 -10.56
N ALA A 73 -3.76 0.10 -10.16
CA ALA A 73 -3.90 -0.30 -8.77
C ALA A 73 -2.75 0.22 -7.88
N SER A 74 -1.52 0.21 -8.38
CA SER A 74 -0.36 0.74 -7.64
C SER A 74 -0.41 2.25 -7.53
N ALA A 75 -0.79 2.96 -8.59
CA ALA A 75 -1.00 4.41 -8.56
C ALA A 75 -2.07 4.79 -7.52
N TYR A 76 -3.18 4.05 -7.46
CA TYR A 76 -4.20 4.27 -6.45
C TYR A 76 -3.67 4.04 -5.03
N ILE A 77 -2.97 2.94 -4.77
CA ILE A 77 -2.38 2.68 -3.45
C ILE A 77 -1.42 3.80 -3.06
N GLN A 78 -0.57 4.27 -3.99
CA GLN A 78 0.31 5.41 -3.76
C GLN A 78 -0.48 6.66 -3.37
N ALA A 79 -1.54 7.00 -4.11
CA ALA A 79 -2.41 8.13 -3.79
C ALA A 79 -3.03 8.01 -2.39
N GLN A 80 -3.38 6.80 -1.95
CA GLN A 80 -3.89 6.57 -0.58
C GLN A 80 -2.84 6.86 0.50
N PHE A 81 -1.56 6.58 0.25
CA PHE A 81 -0.46 6.97 1.15
C PHE A 81 -0.18 8.47 1.10
N GLU A 82 -0.18 9.08 -0.09
CA GLU A 82 -0.02 10.53 -0.27
C GLU A 82 -1.12 11.30 0.47
N ALA A 83 -2.37 10.85 0.39
CA ALA A 83 -3.49 11.47 1.08
C ALA A 83 -3.38 11.44 2.63
N LYS A 84 -2.52 10.59 3.20
CA LYS A 84 -2.22 10.58 4.64
C LYS A 84 -1.16 11.60 5.06
N ASN A 85 -0.39 12.13 4.12
CA ASN A 85 0.54 13.21 4.40
C ASN A 85 -0.21 14.54 4.55
N LYS A 86 -0.33 15.04 5.78
CA LYS A 86 -1.02 16.33 6.06
C LYS A 86 -0.09 17.53 5.95
N SER A 87 1.20 17.31 5.67
CA SER A 87 2.21 18.37 5.58
C SER A 87 2.47 18.71 4.11
N ALA A 88 1.98 19.88 3.67
CA ALA A 88 2.16 20.36 2.29
C ALA A 88 3.63 20.58 1.90
N ASN A 89 4.52 20.82 2.87
CA ASN A 89 5.95 21.06 2.65
C ASN A 89 6.82 19.80 2.83
N LYS A 90 6.23 18.65 3.17
CA LYS A 90 6.99 17.42 3.40
C LYS A 90 7.15 16.64 2.11
N SER A 91 8.39 16.51 1.63
CA SER A 91 8.71 15.64 0.51
C SER A 91 8.66 14.18 0.94
N VAL A 92 7.61 13.47 0.54
CA VAL A 92 7.57 12.00 0.60
C VAL A 92 8.03 11.46 -0.73
N SER A 93 9.12 10.70 -0.71
CA SER A 93 9.64 10.04 -1.92
C SER A 93 9.16 8.60 -1.95
N TYR A 94 8.44 8.24 -3.01
CA TYR A 94 8.01 6.87 -3.26
C TYR A 94 9.08 6.19 -4.08
N VAL A 95 9.74 5.20 -3.47
CA VAL A 95 10.85 4.52 -4.11
C VAL A 95 10.48 3.05 -4.26
N PHE A 96 10.16 2.66 -5.49
CA PHE A 96 10.06 1.26 -5.90
C PHE A 96 11.48 0.69 -6.05
N LEU A 97 12.18 0.50 -4.93
CA LEU A 97 13.42 -0.28 -4.89
C LEU A 97 13.16 -1.55 -4.08
N LEU A 98 13.20 -2.69 -4.78
CA LEU A 98 13.73 -3.91 -4.18
C LEU A 98 15.04 -4.21 -4.91
N LEU A 99 16.17 -4.04 -4.20
CA LEU A 99 17.34 -4.93 -4.16
C LEU A 99 18.53 -4.19 -3.54
N LEU A 100 18.68 -4.29 -2.22
CA LEU A 100 19.69 -5.10 -1.51
C LEU A 100 19.70 -4.70 -0.03
N GLN A 101 20.06 -5.67 0.84
CA GLN A 101 20.06 -5.68 2.31
C GLN A 101 18.71 -6.13 2.89
N LEU A 102 18.53 -7.34 3.44
CA LEU A 102 19.40 -8.48 3.81
C LEU A 102 18.67 -9.79 3.49
#